data_AF-A0A704L6D3-F1
#
_entry.id   AF-A0A704L6D3-F1
#
_cell.length_a   1.000
_cell.length_b   1.000
_cell.length_c   1.000
_cell.angle_alpha   90.00
_cell.angle_beta   90.00
_cell.angle_gamma   90.00
#
_symmetry.space_group_name_H-M   'P 1'
#
loop_
_entity.id
_entity.type
_entity.pdbx_description
1 polymer ?
#
loop_
_entity_poly.entity_id
_entity_poly.type
_entity_poly.pdbx_seq_one_letter_code
_entity_poly.pdbx_strand_id
1 'polypeptide(L)'
;MKQYSELENNVKRFIVEHEKGISIDDIHHKFRMKDGQNRKMADYLIDNKKIILEMKSLFSDRVKNVNDKLNELVKTDSWLAKNWHGAIHLEELIKRHPDSKRFRNDIMNFAYENIKTKIVKEANKQINATKDVLDLNDSIGGLILLNDNVFSHESNYLSDEILYLLGTKRYSSVEFVVYIAKLIDKQVDVCVLLDSQSKNKNYIEWYMNNVFLLNWASFNKYAIKM
;
A
#
# COMPACT_ATOMS: atom_id res chain seq x y z
N MET A 1 20.94 -9.95 0.75
CA MET A 1 20.04 -9.27 -0.22
C MET A 1 18.66 -9.17 0.40
N LYS A 2 18.00 -8.02 0.29
CA LYS A 2 16.60 -7.87 0.74
C LYS A 2 15.73 -8.73 -0.17
N GLN A 3 14.98 -9.69 0.40
CA GLN A 3 14.11 -10.56 -0.37
C GLN A 3 12.80 -9.80 -0.64
N TYR A 4 12.55 -9.50 -1.92
CA TYR A 4 11.31 -8.86 -2.36
C TYR A 4 10.29 -9.93 -2.77
N SER A 5 9.01 -9.61 -2.59
CA SER A 5 7.94 -10.45 -3.12
C SER A 5 7.90 -10.40 -4.65
N GLU A 6 7.23 -11.37 -5.26
CA GLU A 6 7.01 -11.40 -6.70
C GLU A 6 6.24 -10.15 -7.18
N LEU A 7 5.17 -9.77 -6.49
CA LEU A 7 4.37 -8.59 -6.86
C LEU A 7 5.18 -7.29 -6.71
N GLU A 8 6.01 -7.16 -5.66
CA GLU A 8 6.94 -6.03 -5.55
C GLU A 8 7.91 -5.98 -6.73
N ASN A 9 8.56 -7.10 -7.07
CA ASN A 9 9.46 -7.15 -8.22
C ASN A 9 8.76 -6.80 -9.54
N ASN A 10 7.53 -7.26 -9.73
CA ASN A 10 6.73 -7.00 -10.93
C ASN A 10 6.37 -5.52 -11.07
N VAL A 11 6.01 -4.84 -9.96
CA VAL A 11 5.75 -3.39 -9.97
C VAL A 11 7.02 -2.59 -10.23
N LYS A 12 8.15 -2.95 -9.62
CA LYS A 12 9.44 -2.28 -9.89
C LYS A 12 9.83 -2.36 -11.36
N ARG A 13 9.77 -3.56 -11.93
CA ARG A 13 10.07 -3.80 -13.34
C ARG A 13 9.14 -3.03 -14.25
N PHE A 14 7.84 -3.03 -13.96
CA PHE A 14 6.87 -2.25 -14.71
C PHE A 14 7.21 -0.75 -14.73
N ILE A 15 7.49 -0.17 -13.56
CA ILE A 15 7.80 1.26 -13.45
C ILE A 15 9.05 1.62 -14.28
N VAL A 16 10.12 0.83 -14.17
CA VAL A 16 11.39 1.15 -14.83
C VAL A 16 11.38 0.79 -16.32
N GLU A 17 10.94 -0.43 -16.67
CA GLU A 17 11.00 -0.95 -18.03
C GLU A 17 9.91 -0.39 -18.94
N HIS A 18 8.71 -0.14 -18.41
CA HIS A 18 7.54 0.25 -19.21
C HIS A 18 7.15 1.72 -19.05
N GLU A 19 6.94 2.19 -17.80
CA GLU A 19 6.62 3.59 -17.54
C GLU A 19 7.82 4.53 -17.74
N LYS A 20 9.01 3.95 -18.00
CA LYS A 20 10.30 4.67 -18.13
C LYS A 20 10.55 5.57 -16.92
N GLY A 21 10.11 5.13 -15.74
CA GLY A 21 10.27 5.81 -14.48
C GLY A 21 11.74 5.89 -14.07
N ILE A 22 12.08 6.95 -13.34
CA ILE A 22 13.41 7.13 -12.76
C ILE A 22 13.38 6.51 -11.36
N SER A 23 14.22 5.51 -11.13
CA SER A 23 14.51 5.04 -9.77
C SER A 23 15.31 6.10 -9.03
N ILE A 24 14.84 6.53 -7.86
CA ILE A 24 15.53 7.55 -7.07
C ILE A 24 16.83 6.98 -6.48
N ASP A 25 16.93 5.67 -6.31
CA ASP A 25 18.20 4.99 -5.97
C ASP A 25 19.31 5.30 -6.97
N ASP A 26 19.00 5.51 -8.26
CA ASP A 26 20.01 5.85 -9.28
C ASP A 26 20.55 7.28 -9.12
N ILE A 27 19.80 8.15 -8.43
CA ILE A 27 20.16 9.55 -8.16
C ILE A 27 20.32 9.85 -6.66
N HIS A 28 20.50 8.81 -5.82
CA HIS A 28 20.60 8.93 -4.36
C HIS A 28 21.70 9.90 -3.89
N HIS A 29 22.75 10.11 -4.70
CA HIS A 29 23.82 11.06 -4.41
C HIS A 29 23.31 12.49 -4.18
N LYS A 30 22.18 12.87 -4.79
CA LYS A 30 21.54 14.18 -4.58
C LYS A 30 20.92 14.34 -3.19
N PHE A 31 20.67 13.23 -2.50
CA PHE A 31 20.05 13.20 -1.18
C PHE A 31 21.07 13.17 -0.03
N ARG A 32 22.37 13.19 -0.36
CA ARG A 32 23.43 13.17 0.64
C ARG A 32 23.55 14.49 1.38
N MET A 33 23.50 14.43 2.70
CA MET A 33 23.66 15.56 3.61
C MET A 33 25.14 15.81 3.90
N LYS A 34 25.46 17.00 4.43
CA LYS A 34 26.83 17.43 4.74
C LYS A 34 27.51 16.56 5.80
N ASP A 35 26.72 15.92 6.67
CA ASP A 35 27.19 15.00 7.72
C ASP A 35 27.40 13.56 7.20
N GLY A 36 27.20 13.33 5.90
CA GLY A 36 27.34 12.03 5.26
C GLY A 36 26.10 11.14 5.34
N GLN A 37 25.03 11.54 6.03
CA GLN A 37 23.75 10.81 6.05
C GLN A 37 22.94 11.10 4.79
N ASN A 38 22.04 10.19 4.41
CA ASN A 38 21.09 10.45 3.31
C ASN A 38 19.75 10.94 3.87
N ARG A 39 19.19 11.97 3.25
CA ARG A 39 17.79 12.33 3.48
C ARG A 39 16.89 11.16 3.11
N LYS A 40 15.76 11.07 3.79
CA LYS A 40 14.67 10.18 3.34
C LYS A 40 14.27 10.57 1.92
N MET A 41 13.98 9.57 1.10
CA MET A 41 13.62 9.75 -0.30
C MET A 41 12.52 8.77 -0.68
N ALA A 42 11.69 9.20 -1.63
CA ALA A 42 10.74 8.34 -2.34
C ALA A 42 11.46 7.34 -3.25
N ASP A 43 10.74 6.38 -3.81
CA ASP A 43 11.34 5.33 -4.64
C ASP A 43 11.42 5.71 -6.12
N TYR A 44 10.39 6.36 -6.68
CA TYR A 44 10.30 6.59 -8.12
C TYR A 44 9.78 7.97 -8.52
N LEU A 45 10.20 8.41 -9.70
CA LEU A 45 9.57 9.49 -10.47
C LEU A 45 9.00 8.90 -11.76
N ILE A 46 7.71 9.15 -12.05
CA ILE A 46 7.09 8.73 -13.31
C ILE A 46 6.49 9.93 -14.05
N ASP A 47 6.03 9.70 -15.28
CA ASP A 47 5.33 10.69 -16.08
C ASP A 47 6.08 12.02 -16.17
N ASN A 48 7.31 11.98 -16.69
CA ASN A 48 8.18 13.16 -16.80
C ASN A 48 8.38 13.91 -15.47
N LYS A 49 8.46 13.17 -14.36
CA LYS A 49 8.62 13.66 -12.98
C LYS A 49 7.38 14.38 -12.43
N LYS A 50 6.24 14.34 -13.12
CA LYS A 50 4.99 14.92 -12.62
C LYS A 50 4.43 14.15 -11.43
N ILE A 51 4.76 12.86 -11.31
CA ILE A 51 4.32 12.01 -10.19
C ILE A 51 5.55 11.45 -9.46
N ILE A 52 5.55 11.58 -8.13
CA ILE A 52 6.51 10.99 -7.21
C ILE A 52 5.81 9.81 -6.52
N LEU A 53 6.41 8.62 -6.58
CA LEU A 53 5.85 7.41 -5.98
C LEU A 53 6.72 6.90 -4.83
N GLU A 54 6.10 6.67 -3.69
CA GLU A 54 6.62 5.81 -2.62
C GLU A 54 5.94 4.45 -2.72
N MET A 55 6.66 3.36 -2.52
CA MET A 55 6.14 2.01 -2.55
C MET A 55 6.39 1.28 -1.22
N LYS A 56 5.35 0.66 -0.68
CA LYS A 56 5.43 -0.14 0.55
C LYS A 56 4.76 -1.49 0.35
N SER A 57 5.52 -2.57 0.53
CA SER A 57 4.94 -3.90 0.71
C SER A 57 4.43 -4.05 2.15
N LEU A 58 3.27 -4.69 2.28
CA LEU A 58 2.66 -4.99 3.58
C LEU A 58 3.25 -6.27 4.23
N PHE A 59 4.21 -6.98 3.61
CA PHE A 59 4.65 -8.35 3.99
C PHE A 59 5.89 -8.52 4.89
N SER A 60 5.65 -9.12 6.07
CA SER A 60 6.16 -10.42 6.62
C SER A 60 5.68 -10.59 8.07
N ASP A 61 5.58 -9.49 8.83
CA ASP A 61 5.30 -9.53 10.27
C ASP A 61 3.81 -9.64 10.60
N ARG A 62 2.92 -9.28 9.67
CA ARG A 62 1.48 -9.20 9.96
C ARG A 62 0.81 -10.56 10.16
N VAL A 63 1.26 -11.62 9.47
CA VAL A 63 0.63 -12.95 9.62
C VAL A 63 0.85 -13.42 11.03
N LYS A 64 2.11 -13.29 11.46
CA LYS A 64 2.52 -13.58 12.81
C LYS A 64 1.77 -12.71 13.81
N ASN A 65 1.72 -11.39 13.61
CA ASN A 65 1.04 -10.48 14.52
C ASN A 65 -0.47 -10.78 14.66
N VAL A 66 -1.16 -11.09 13.56
CA VAL A 66 -2.59 -11.44 13.58
C VAL A 66 -2.79 -12.78 14.28
N ASN A 67 -1.95 -13.79 14.00
CA ASN A 67 -1.99 -15.06 14.71
C ASN A 67 -1.73 -14.89 16.21
N ASP A 68 -0.76 -14.07 16.59
CA ASP A 68 -0.47 -13.74 17.99
C ASP A 68 -1.68 -13.05 18.64
N LYS A 69 -2.33 -12.13 17.93
CA LYS A 69 -3.57 -11.49 18.40
C LYS A 69 -4.72 -12.49 18.59
N LEU A 70 -4.89 -13.43 17.67
CA LEU A 70 -5.90 -14.49 17.78
C LEU A 70 -5.62 -15.39 18.99
N ASN A 71 -4.36 -15.76 19.21
CA ASN A 71 -3.94 -16.55 20.37
C ASN A 71 -4.22 -15.81 21.70
N GLU A 72 -4.08 -14.48 21.73
CA GLU A 72 -4.48 -13.69 22.89
C GLU A 72 -6.00 -13.66 23.07
N LEU A 73 -6.76 -13.49 21.99
CA LEU A 73 -8.24 -13.46 22.05
C LEU A 73 -8.84 -14.80 22.48
N VAL A 74 -8.19 -15.94 22.19
CA VAL A 74 -8.63 -17.26 22.68
C VAL A 74 -8.76 -17.31 24.20
N LYS A 75 -7.99 -16.50 24.94
CA LYS A 75 -8.04 -16.48 26.41
C LYS A 75 -9.36 -15.89 26.94
N THR A 76 -10.05 -15.08 26.14
CA THR A 76 -11.26 -14.36 26.56
C THR A 76 -12.48 -14.69 25.70
N ASP A 77 -12.31 -15.28 24.52
CA ASP A 77 -13.37 -15.68 23.61
C ASP A 77 -13.55 -17.21 23.58
N SER A 78 -14.64 -17.67 24.21
CA SER A 78 -14.95 -19.10 24.33
C SER A 78 -15.31 -19.79 23.01
N TRP A 79 -15.80 -19.06 22.01
CA TRP A 79 -16.07 -19.62 20.70
C TRP A 79 -14.76 -19.77 19.94
N LEU A 80 -13.92 -18.74 19.97
CA LEU A 80 -12.61 -18.77 19.33
C LEU A 80 -11.74 -19.89 19.92
N ALA A 81 -11.74 -20.06 21.25
CA ALA A 81 -10.99 -21.13 21.91
C ALA A 81 -11.32 -22.54 21.40
N LYS A 82 -12.55 -22.78 20.95
CA LYS A 82 -12.99 -24.07 20.40
C LYS A 82 -12.70 -24.21 18.91
N ASN A 83 -12.61 -23.09 18.18
CA ASN A 83 -12.57 -23.07 16.71
C ASN A 83 -11.25 -22.55 16.14
N TRP A 84 -10.31 -22.08 16.96
CA TRP A 84 -8.98 -21.64 16.55
C TRP A 84 -7.93 -22.68 16.96
N HIS A 85 -7.61 -23.58 16.03
CA HIS A 85 -6.56 -24.59 16.19
C HIS A 85 -6.03 -25.02 14.82
N GLY A 86 -4.75 -25.36 14.73
CA GLY A 86 -4.14 -25.81 13.47
C GLY A 86 -3.97 -24.69 12.44
N ALA A 87 -4.25 -24.99 11.16
CA ALA A 87 -4.04 -24.10 10.02
C ALA A 87 -5.35 -23.54 9.43
N ILE A 88 -6.28 -23.14 10.29
CA ILE A 88 -7.58 -22.59 9.85
C ILE A 88 -7.37 -21.24 9.15
N HIS A 89 -8.01 -21.07 7.99
CA HIS A 89 -7.93 -19.82 7.25
C HIS A 89 -8.70 -18.71 8.00
N LEU A 90 -8.08 -17.53 8.16
CA LEU A 90 -8.67 -16.42 8.92
C LEU A 90 -10.08 -16.06 8.43
N GLU A 91 -10.29 -15.99 7.12
CA GLU A 91 -11.61 -15.64 6.57
C GLU A 91 -12.70 -16.68 6.93
N GLU A 92 -12.34 -17.96 7.02
CA GLU A 92 -13.27 -19.02 7.45
C GLU A 92 -13.63 -18.85 8.94
N LEU A 93 -12.62 -18.53 9.76
CA LEU A 93 -12.80 -18.25 11.18
C LEU A 93 -13.72 -17.05 11.40
N ILE A 94 -13.49 -15.96 10.67
CA ILE A 94 -14.30 -14.76 10.78
C ILE A 94 -15.75 -15.03 10.36
N LYS A 95 -15.98 -15.75 9.26
CA LYS A 95 -17.35 -16.06 8.78
C LYS A 95 -18.16 -16.93 9.75
N ARG A 96 -17.50 -17.85 10.45
CA ARG A 96 -18.18 -18.76 11.39
C ARG A 96 -18.39 -18.15 12.78
N HIS A 97 -17.70 -17.06 13.11
CA HIS A 97 -17.82 -16.41 14.41
C HIS A 97 -19.27 -15.92 14.65
N PRO A 98 -19.89 -16.18 15.82
CA PRO A 98 -21.27 -15.78 16.12
C PRO A 98 -21.51 -14.26 15.99
N ASP A 99 -20.49 -13.47 16.30
CA ASP A 99 -20.45 -12.02 16.09
C ASP A 99 -19.46 -11.66 14.96
N SER A 100 -19.70 -12.21 13.76
CA SER A 100 -18.77 -12.12 12.63
C SER A 100 -18.40 -10.68 12.26
N LYS A 101 -19.36 -9.75 12.35
CA LYS A 101 -19.14 -8.35 11.96
C LYS A 101 -18.19 -7.65 12.94
N ARG A 102 -18.44 -7.75 14.24
CA ARG A 102 -17.57 -7.14 15.25
C ARG A 102 -16.18 -7.79 15.23
N PHE A 103 -16.13 -9.11 15.19
CA PHE A 103 -14.86 -9.85 15.16
C PHE A 103 -14.01 -9.48 13.94
N ARG A 104 -14.62 -9.36 12.75
CA ARG A 104 -13.94 -8.84 11.56
C ARG A 104 -13.36 -7.46 11.80
N ASN A 105 -14.17 -6.53 12.31
CA ASN A 105 -13.71 -5.16 12.55
C ASN A 105 -12.51 -5.12 13.51
N ASP A 106 -12.54 -5.88 14.60
CA ASP A 106 -11.48 -5.91 15.60
C ASP A 106 -10.16 -6.46 15.03
N ILE A 107 -10.23 -7.55 14.26
CA ILE A 107 -9.06 -8.14 13.61
C ILE A 107 -8.51 -7.23 12.50
N MET A 108 -9.37 -6.68 11.64
CA MET A 108 -8.94 -5.81 10.55
C MET A 108 -8.34 -4.51 11.08
N ASN A 109 -8.92 -3.91 12.11
CA ASN A 109 -8.35 -2.73 12.76
C ASN A 109 -6.94 -3.01 13.29
N PHE A 110 -6.74 -4.13 14.00
CA PHE A 110 -5.42 -4.53 14.48
C PHE A 110 -4.43 -4.78 13.33
N ALA A 111 -4.85 -5.51 12.29
CA ALA A 111 -4.00 -5.85 11.15
C ALA A 111 -3.54 -4.62 10.35
N TYR A 112 -4.38 -3.59 10.29
CA TYR A 112 -4.13 -2.38 9.50
C TYR A 112 -3.70 -1.15 10.29
N GLU A 113 -3.65 -1.21 11.63
CA GLU A 113 -3.26 -0.09 12.50
C GLU A 113 -1.93 0.56 12.10
N ASN A 114 -0.94 -0.24 11.70
CA ASN A 114 0.36 0.26 11.22
C ASN A 114 0.26 1.03 9.90
N ILE A 115 -0.72 0.72 9.05
CA ILE A 115 -0.98 1.52 7.85
C ILE A 115 -1.50 2.89 8.26
N LYS A 116 -2.46 2.92 9.20
CA LYS A 116 -3.10 4.14 9.71
C LYS A 116 -2.09 5.10 10.34
N THR A 117 -1.19 4.56 11.15
CA THR A 117 -0.34 5.36 12.04
C THR A 117 1.06 5.67 11.49
N LYS A 118 1.61 4.77 10.65
CA LYS A 118 3.02 4.81 10.27
C LYS A 118 3.25 4.91 8.78
N ILE A 119 2.64 4.06 7.97
CA ILE A 119 3.01 3.92 6.56
C ILE A 119 2.72 5.20 5.76
N VAL A 120 1.50 5.75 5.85
CA VAL A 120 1.14 6.98 5.13
C VAL A 120 1.99 8.17 5.62
N LYS A 121 2.25 8.23 6.94
CA LYS A 121 3.12 9.26 7.54
C LYS A 121 4.56 9.19 7.03
N GLU A 122 5.12 8.00 6.89
CA GLU A 122 6.48 7.80 6.38
C GLU A 122 6.56 8.14 4.90
N ALA A 123 5.60 7.68 4.11
CA ALA A 123 5.49 8.01 2.69
C ALA A 123 5.40 9.52 2.48
N ASN A 124 4.56 10.22 3.26
CA ASN A 124 4.46 11.68 3.21
C ASN A 124 5.82 12.36 3.44
N LYS A 125 6.59 11.90 4.44
CA LYS A 125 7.91 12.48 4.73
C LYS A 125 8.91 12.22 3.59
N GLN A 126 8.90 11.01 3.03
CA GLN A 126 9.78 10.64 1.91
C GLN A 126 9.45 11.45 0.66
N ILE A 127 8.18 11.55 0.29
CA ILE A 127 7.72 12.34 -0.85
C ILE A 127 8.03 13.82 -0.65
N ASN A 128 7.75 14.40 0.52
CA ASN A 128 8.07 15.80 0.78
C ASN A 128 9.56 16.08 0.65
N ALA A 129 10.41 15.22 1.24
CA ALA A 129 11.85 15.38 1.14
C ALA A 129 12.35 15.25 -0.31
N THR A 130 11.75 14.38 -1.12
CA THR A 130 12.02 14.28 -2.57
C THR A 130 11.61 15.54 -3.32
N LYS A 131 10.43 16.11 -3.03
CA LYS A 131 10.00 17.40 -3.60
C LYS A 131 11.02 18.48 -3.30
N ASP A 132 11.44 18.59 -2.04
CA ASP A 132 12.39 19.61 -1.59
C ASP A 132 13.77 19.47 -2.25
N VAL A 133 14.31 18.24 -2.31
CA VAL A 133 15.67 17.99 -2.83
C VAL A 133 15.75 18.15 -4.35
N LEU A 134 14.68 17.82 -5.07
CA LEU A 134 14.66 17.84 -6.53
C LEU A 134 13.99 19.09 -7.12
N ASP A 135 13.54 20.02 -6.26
CA ASP A 135 12.77 21.21 -6.64
C ASP A 135 11.49 20.86 -7.44
N LEU A 136 10.74 19.90 -6.91
CA LEU A 136 9.55 19.30 -7.53
C LEU A 136 8.27 19.59 -6.73
N ASN A 137 8.14 20.80 -6.20
CA ASN A 137 7.07 21.19 -5.27
C ASN A 137 5.65 21.01 -5.86
N ASP A 138 5.50 21.20 -7.18
CA ASP A 138 4.23 21.02 -7.89
C ASP A 138 3.93 19.58 -8.32
N SER A 139 4.84 18.63 -8.09
CA SER A 139 4.63 17.23 -8.46
C SER A 139 3.60 16.56 -7.57
N ILE A 140 2.89 15.59 -8.13
CA ILE A 140 1.84 14.83 -7.44
C ILE A 140 2.50 13.72 -6.63
N GLY A 141 2.16 13.61 -5.36
CA GLY A 141 2.67 12.52 -4.52
C GLY A 141 1.71 11.34 -4.43
N GLY A 142 2.21 10.14 -4.69
CA GLY A 142 1.45 8.89 -4.65
C GLY A 142 2.11 7.83 -3.78
N LEU A 143 1.29 7.02 -3.12
CA LEU A 143 1.73 5.83 -2.39
C LEU A 143 1.21 4.57 -3.08
N ILE A 144 2.10 3.62 -3.38
CA ILE A 144 1.73 2.27 -3.83
C ILE A 144 1.82 1.33 -2.63
N LEU A 145 0.69 0.70 -2.28
CA LEU A 145 0.58 -0.32 -1.25
C LEU A 145 0.44 -1.70 -1.87
N LEU A 146 1.40 -2.58 -1.62
CA LEU A 146 1.42 -3.93 -2.17
C LEU A 146 1.02 -4.96 -1.12
N ASN A 147 0.02 -5.78 -1.44
CA ASN A 147 -0.45 -6.87 -0.62
C ASN A 147 -0.21 -8.22 -1.31
N ASP A 148 0.94 -8.82 -1.00
CA ASP A 148 1.46 -10.02 -1.70
C ASP A 148 0.80 -11.34 -1.25
N ASN A 149 0.18 -11.35 -0.07
CA ASN A 149 -0.50 -12.50 0.52
C ASN A 149 -1.73 -11.99 1.27
N VAL A 150 -2.89 -12.50 0.91
CA VAL A 150 -4.15 -11.88 1.33
C VAL A 150 -4.56 -12.42 2.71
N PHE A 151 -4.59 -11.55 3.73
CA PHE A 151 -5.29 -11.85 5.00
C PHE A 151 -6.80 -11.87 4.84
N SER A 152 -7.31 -10.98 3.98
CA SER A 152 -8.71 -10.80 3.63
C SER A 152 -8.78 -10.13 2.26
N HIS A 153 -9.63 -10.67 1.39
CA HIS A 153 -9.84 -10.17 0.03
C HIS A 153 -10.65 -8.86 -0.01
N GLU A 154 -11.13 -8.36 1.12
CA GLU A 154 -11.97 -7.16 1.16
C GLU A 154 -11.11 -5.90 1.33
N SER A 155 -10.74 -5.29 0.21
CA SER A 155 -10.06 -3.99 0.11
C SER A 155 -10.84 -2.82 0.74
N ASN A 156 -12.14 -3.00 1.01
CA ASN A 156 -13.04 -1.97 1.53
C ASN A 156 -12.59 -1.37 2.89
N TYR A 157 -12.15 -2.19 3.84
CA TYR A 157 -11.75 -1.71 5.17
C TYR A 157 -10.52 -0.80 5.15
N LEU A 158 -9.58 -1.13 4.27
CA LEU A 158 -8.38 -0.32 4.08
C LEU A 158 -8.71 0.96 3.31
N SER A 159 -9.66 0.87 2.39
CA SER A 159 -10.07 1.96 1.51
C SER A 159 -10.69 3.12 2.28
N ASP A 160 -11.69 2.85 3.13
CA ASP A 160 -12.37 3.89 3.90
C ASP A 160 -11.42 4.67 4.81
N GLU A 161 -10.49 3.96 5.46
CA GLU A 161 -9.52 4.57 6.36
C GLU A 161 -8.48 5.42 5.60
N ILE A 162 -7.98 4.92 4.47
CA ILE A 162 -7.07 5.70 3.63
C ILE A 162 -7.77 6.95 3.12
N LEU A 163 -9.02 6.83 2.65
CA LEU A 163 -9.81 7.97 2.19
C LEU A 163 -10.02 8.99 3.32
N TYR A 164 -10.32 8.52 4.53
CA TYR A 164 -10.40 9.37 5.71
C TYR A 164 -9.08 10.12 5.95
N LEU A 165 -7.95 9.41 5.97
CA LEU A 165 -6.62 10.00 6.18
C LEU A 165 -6.26 11.04 5.11
N LEU A 166 -6.52 10.73 3.84
CA LEU A 166 -6.34 11.68 2.73
C LEU A 166 -7.22 12.92 2.91
N GLY A 167 -8.49 12.72 3.31
CA GLY A 167 -9.45 13.79 3.58
C GLY A 167 -9.05 14.70 4.74
N THR A 168 -8.32 14.20 5.75
CA THR A 168 -7.83 15.04 6.87
C THR A 168 -6.79 16.08 6.46
N LYS A 169 -6.17 15.94 5.28
CA LYS A 169 -5.03 16.75 4.80
C LYS A 169 -3.80 16.73 5.71
N ARG A 170 -3.76 15.88 6.75
CA ARG A 170 -2.62 15.74 7.66
C ARG A 170 -1.34 15.30 6.93
N TYR A 171 -1.51 14.53 5.87
CA TYR A 171 -0.43 13.98 5.04
C TYR A 171 -0.55 14.52 3.61
N SER A 172 -0.48 15.85 3.47
CA SER A 172 -0.75 16.58 2.23
C SER A 172 0.22 16.31 1.07
N SER A 173 1.38 15.70 1.33
CA SER A 173 2.31 15.27 0.29
C SER A 173 1.86 13.97 -0.38
N VAL A 174 0.88 13.25 0.17
CA VAL A 174 0.25 12.07 -0.45
C VAL A 174 -1.14 12.46 -0.93
N GLU A 175 -1.32 12.52 -2.24
CA GLU A 175 -2.59 12.92 -2.87
C GLU A 175 -3.43 11.70 -3.29
N PHE A 176 -2.79 10.56 -3.49
CA PHE A 176 -3.45 9.31 -3.81
C PHE A 176 -2.69 8.09 -3.28
N VAL A 177 -3.41 6.99 -3.16
CA VAL A 177 -2.89 5.67 -2.85
C VAL A 177 -3.39 4.69 -3.90
N VAL A 178 -2.49 3.90 -4.47
CA VAL A 178 -2.84 2.71 -5.25
C VAL A 178 -2.61 1.49 -4.39
N TYR A 179 -3.68 0.77 -4.10
CA TYR A 179 -3.62 -0.51 -3.43
C TYR A 179 -3.66 -1.63 -4.47
N ILE A 180 -2.67 -2.52 -4.43
CA ILE A 180 -2.57 -3.68 -5.33
C ILE A 180 -2.46 -4.93 -4.47
N ALA A 181 -3.46 -5.82 -4.56
CA ALA A 181 -3.48 -7.08 -3.84
C ALA A 181 -3.43 -8.27 -4.79
N LYS A 182 -2.52 -9.21 -4.55
CA LYS A 182 -2.45 -10.47 -5.30
C LYS A 182 -3.58 -11.39 -4.85
N LEU A 183 -4.49 -11.78 -5.73
CA LEU A 183 -5.61 -12.68 -5.38
C LEU A 183 -5.23 -14.15 -5.55
N ILE A 184 -4.91 -14.53 -6.79
CA ILE A 184 -4.46 -15.86 -7.21
C ILE A 184 -3.41 -15.67 -8.32
N ASP A 185 -2.87 -16.76 -8.88
CA ASP A 185 -1.87 -16.64 -9.93
C ASP A 185 -2.39 -15.79 -11.10
N LYS A 186 -1.62 -14.75 -11.44
CA LYS A 186 -1.93 -13.73 -12.46
C LYS A 186 -3.26 -12.97 -12.32
N GLN A 187 -3.80 -12.90 -11.11
CA GLN A 187 -4.97 -12.07 -10.81
C GLN A 187 -4.72 -11.16 -9.61
N VAL A 188 -5.18 -9.93 -9.73
CA VAL A 188 -4.94 -8.85 -8.78
C VAL A 188 -6.20 -8.01 -8.60
N ASP A 189 -6.41 -7.56 -7.37
CA ASP A 189 -7.36 -6.51 -7.04
C ASP A 189 -6.60 -5.18 -7.01
N VAL A 190 -7.11 -4.16 -7.71
CA VAL A 190 -6.48 -2.84 -7.74
C VAL A 190 -7.50 -1.78 -7.39
N CYS A 191 -7.17 -0.97 -6.38
CA CYS A 191 -8.00 0.14 -5.95
C CYS A 191 -7.19 1.43 -5.95
N VAL A 192 -7.71 2.47 -6.61
CA VAL A 192 -7.14 3.82 -6.60
C VAL A 192 -7.97 4.69 -5.67
N LEU A 193 -7.35 5.13 -4.59
CA LEU A 193 -7.94 5.96 -3.54
C LEU A 193 -7.30 7.33 -3.62
N LEU A 194 -8.11 8.37 -3.76
CA LEU A 194 -7.57 9.73 -3.93
C LEU A 194 -8.32 10.73 -3.06
N ASP A 195 -7.59 11.77 -2.71
CA ASP A 195 -8.12 12.91 -1.99
C ASP A 195 -9.14 13.66 -2.87
N SER A 196 -10.42 13.58 -2.52
CA SER A 196 -11.51 14.20 -3.30
C SER A 196 -11.38 15.71 -3.48
N GLN A 197 -10.58 16.36 -2.63
CA GLN A 197 -10.31 17.80 -2.64
C GLN A 197 -8.92 18.12 -3.20
N SER A 198 -8.23 17.17 -3.86
CA SER A 198 -6.97 17.46 -4.55
C SER A 198 -7.24 18.31 -5.81
N LYS A 199 -6.41 19.35 -6.02
CA LYS A 199 -6.39 20.14 -7.26
C LYS A 199 -6.05 19.29 -8.50
N ASN A 200 -5.40 18.15 -8.28
CA ASN A 200 -4.94 17.23 -9.31
C ASN A 200 -5.90 16.06 -9.55
N LYS A 201 -7.06 16.02 -8.89
CA LYS A 201 -8.02 14.91 -8.92
C LYS A 201 -8.25 14.34 -10.33
N ASN A 202 -8.68 15.18 -11.27
CA ASN A 202 -9.01 14.71 -12.63
C ASN A 202 -7.79 14.10 -13.34
N TYR A 203 -6.59 14.64 -13.09
CA TYR A 203 -5.36 14.11 -13.66
C TYR A 203 -4.99 12.76 -13.07
N ILE A 204 -5.07 12.64 -11.74
CA ILE A 204 -4.81 11.39 -11.01
C ILE A 204 -5.78 10.31 -11.47
N GLU A 205 -7.08 10.62 -11.52
CA GLU A 205 -8.12 9.69 -11.98
C GLU A 205 -7.85 9.23 -13.41
N TRP A 206 -7.53 10.15 -14.32
CA TRP A 206 -7.22 9.79 -15.70
C TRP A 206 -5.97 8.90 -15.76
N TYR A 207 -4.84 9.35 -15.20
CA TYR A 207 -3.56 8.67 -15.32
C TYR A 207 -3.57 7.31 -14.61
N MET A 208 -3.99 7.27 -13.34
CA MET A 208 -3.88 6.05 -12.55
C MET A 208 -4.88 4.98 -13.01
N ASN A 209 -6.13 5.35 -13.32
CA ASN A 209 -7.14 4.36 -13.73
C ASN A 209 -7.02 3.94 -15.19
N ASN A 210 -6.58 4.83 -16.09
CA ASN A 210 -6.61 4.54 -17.53
C ASN A 210 -5.24 4.32 -18.15
N VAL A 211 -4.18 4.93 -17.62
CA VAL A 211 -2.82 4.78 -18.17
C VAL A 211 -2.05 3.74 -17.38
N PHE A 212 -1.74 4.05 -16.11
CA PHE A 212 -0.92 3.22 -15.26
C PHE A 212 -1.51 1.81 -15.10
N LEU A 213 -2.78 1.71 -14.74
CA LEU A 213 -3.45 0.44 -14.46
C LEU A 213 -3.57 -0.46 -15.70
N LEU A 214 -3.93 0.10 -16.86
CA LEU A 214 -4.01 -0.67 -18.12
C LEU A 214 -2.62 -1.13 -18.59
N ASN A 215 -1.62 -0.25 -18.53
CA ASN A 215 -0.24 -0.58 -18.87
C ASN A 215 0.31 -1.68 -17.95
N TRP A 216 0.04 -1.57 -16.65
CA TRP A 216 0.49 -2.55 -15.66
C TRP A 216 -0.17 -3.91 -15.86
N ALA A 217 -1.48 -3.96 -16.15
CA ALA A 217 -2.19 -5.20 -16.48
C ALA A 217 -1.57 -5.88 -17.70
N SER A 218 -1.35 -5.09 -18.76
CA SER A 218 -0.79 -5.55 -20.02
C SER A 218 0.62 -6.11 -19.85
N PHE A 219 1.49 -5.36 -19.16
CA PHE A 219 2.88 -5.75 -18.91
C PHE A 219 3.00 -7.06 -18.13
N ASN A 220 2.19 -7.24 -17.07
CA ASN A 220 2.24 -8.42 -16.22
C ASN A 220 1.37 -9.58 -16.71
N LYS A 221 0.57 -9.36 -17.76
CA LYS A 221 -0.49 -10.28 -18.22
C LYS A 221 -1.42 -10.66 -17.06
N TYR A 222 -1.78 -9.65 -16.25
CA TYR A 222 -2.66 -9.81 -15.10
C TYR A 222 -4.10 -9.50 -15.46
N ALA A 223 -5.03 -10.33 -14.97
CA ALA A 223 -6.43 -9.99 -14.94
C ALA A 223 -6.69 -9.07 -13.74
N ILE A 224 -7.26 -7.89 -13.99
CA ILE A 224 -7.63 -6.93 -12.95
C ILE A 224 -9.07 -7.20 -12.54
N LYS A 225 -9.25 -7.47 -11.25
CA LYS A 225 -10.55 -7.36 -10.61
C LYS A 225 -10.68 -5.92 -10.12
N MET A 226 -11.77 -5.26 -10.51
CA MET A 226 -12.21 -3.96 -9.99
C MET A 226 -13.38 -4.16 -9.05
#